data_AF-A0A1V6Z8W0-F1
#
_entry.id   AF-A0A1V6Z8W0-F1
#
_cell.length_a   1.000
_cell.length_b   1.000
_cell.length_c   1.000
_cell.angle_alpha   90.00
_cell.angle_beta   90.00
_cell.angle_gamma   90.00
#
_symmetry.space_group_name_H-M   'P 1'
#
loop_
_entity.id
_entity.type
_entity.pdbx_description
1 polymer ?
#
loop_
_entity_poly.entity_id
_entity_poly.type
_entity_poly.pdbx_seq_one_letter_code
_entity_poly.pdbx_strand_id
1 'polypeptide(L)'
;MAPGIDPWTPRLLTNNKVPPEMLSIASIMASPSVHAIEPSQLLHYLPTYRVLICLRCNYAIQPGAVARHLKEIHHLHHLSRRPFVDYASGFKLSQPSDVVLPDGTQFPVPLLPVQNGLACSFAGCAHLCVTAKRMKQHWMSVHHISSSDLGGFWDPVPLQTFFRGNALRYFTNPALLISSSSDKSGGLTNTTSTTPVSSDNRESSPYQTLITSDAGLLDHYRNYTYKTLSCGPETDDVFRIIVPQLAHQFPFLLHGILSCSSLHLASIDPQNRPYYTIRSIQHADQAAPAFRWATINVDSNNSQAVLAFAFFLVVYALGSESNDQPLFLSKDNSQEDAPSLEWIEILRNGCSMLCPVWTELTTSPLAPFTALWRDDLGVPTNPNDPLLITLLSIIPEYRSELTGYYIYRDSAVKLAQAFAFIERCGSPPTIWDVLNSWPMRVSPEYLALLKHNDPGALLLLAHYAILLQPLREEWFLKGRAMELIDEIAQRLKGNCSPQIWEVFSVMQREHFPSDPI
;
A
#
# COMPACT_ATOMS: atom_id res chain seq x y z
N MET A 1 16.86 -48.61 -23.35
CA MET A 1 15.62 -47.83 -23.31
C MET A 1 14.88 -48.20 -22.04
N ALA A 2 15.00 -47.37 -21.01
CA ALA A 2 14.28 -47.47 -19.75
C ALA A 2 13.56 -46.13 -19.55
N PRO A 3 12.26 -46.10 -19.22
CA PRO A 3 11.55 -44.84 -19.01
C PRO A 3 11.89 -44.25 -17.64
N GLY A 4 12.13 -42.93 -17.65
CA GLY A 4 12.52 -42.13 -16.50
C GLY A 4 11.42 -42.01 -15.44
N ILE A 5 11.87 -41.91 -14.20
CA ILE A 5 11.07 -41.73 -12.99
C ILE A 5 10.78 -40.24 -12.82
N ASP A 6 9.51 -39.89 -12.70
CA ASP A 6 8.98 -38.54 -12.46
C ASP A 6 9.19 -38.12 -10.97
N PRO A 7 9.83 -36.97 -10.67
CA PRO A 7 10.16 -36.57 -9.29
C PRO A 7 8.99 -36.05 -8.44
N TRP A 8 7.77 -35.90 -8.99
CA TRP A 8 6.67 -35.21 -8.27
C TRP A 8 5.38 -36.02 -8.12
N THR A 9 5.50 -37.32 -7.79
CA THR A 9 4.36 -38.08 -7.25
C THR A 9 4.24 -37.88 -5.73
N PRO A 10 3.13 -37.31 -5.21
CA PRO A 10 2.96 -37.11 -3.77
C PRO A 10 2.81 -38.46 -3.06
N ARG A 11 3.78 -38.83 -2.21
CA ARG A 11 3.61 -39.94 -1.26
C ARG A 11 2.67 -39.49 -0.15
N LEU A 12 1.45 -40.04 -0.15
CA LEU A 12 0.55 -40.05 1.00
C LEU A 12 1.28 -40.71 2.19
N LEU A 13 1.72 -39.89 3.16
CA LEU A 13 2.17 -40.37 4.46
C LEU A 13 1.07 -40.15 5.49
N THR A 14 0.68 -41.27 6.06
CA THR A 14 -0.31 -41.46 7.11
C THR A 14 0.19 -40.94 8.46
N ASN A 15 -0.78 -40.53 9.29
CA ASN A 15 -0.72 -40.29 10.74
C ASN A 15 0.56 -40.76 11.46
N ASN A 16 1.30 -39.83 12.10
CA ASN A 16 1.89 -40.04 13.43
C ASN A 16 2.45 -38.75 14.07
N LYS A 17 1.90 -38.43 15.25
CA LYS A 17 2.47 -37.78 16.46
C LYS A 17 3.57 -36.71 16.32
N VAL A 18 3.23 -35.51 16.79
CA VAL A 18 4.11 -34.39 17.16
C VAL A 18 5.04 -34.78 18.34
N PRO A 19 6.37 -34.60 18.26
CA PRO A 19 7.28 -34.74 19.40
C PRO A 19 7.28 -33.49 20.32
N PRO A 20 7.53 -33.65 21.64
CA PRO A 20 7.36 -32.59 22.62
C PRO A 20 8.69 -31.90 22.97
N GLU A 21 9.09 -30.87 22.23
CA GLU A 21 10.16 -29.94 22.64
C GLU A 21 9.81 -28.50 22.19
N MET A 22 8.76 -27.93 22.81
CA MET A 22 8.30 -26.55 22.58
C MET A 22 7.81 -25.92 23.91
N LEU A 23 8.57 -26.11 24.99
CA LEU A 23 8.33 -25.44 26.28
C LEU A 23 9.68 -25.17 26.98
N SER A 24 10.38 -24.10 26.62
CA SER A 24 11.28 -23.34 27.51
C SER A 24 12.19 -22.35 26.75
N ILE A 25 11.65 -21.24 26.25
CA ILE A 25 12.40 -19.96 26.16
C ILE A 25 11.42 -18.82 26.44
N ALA A 26 10.86 -18.84 27.64
CA ALA A 26 10.08 -17.74 28.23
C ALA A 26 10.83 -17.10 29.41
N SER A 27 12.17 -17.05 29.39
CA SER A 27 12.94 -16.67 30.59
C SER A 27 14.17 -15.77 30.38
N ILE A 28 14.22 -14.97 29.31
CA ILE A 28 15.22 -13.89 29.21
C ILE A 28 14.52 -12.58 28.78
N MET A 29 13.68 -12.06 29.66
CA MET A 29 13.24 -10.66 29.63
C MET A 29 13.44 -10.07 31.02
N ALA A 30 14.48 -9.25 31.19
CA ALA A 30 14.58 -8.31 32.31
C ALA A 30 15.57 -7.16 32.00
N SER A 31 14.99 -6.00 31.66
CA SER A 31 15.52 -4.61 31.82
C SER A 31 16.26 -3.96 30.62
N PRO A 32 16.29 -2.62 30.52
CA PRO A 32 15.30 -1.86 29.73
C PRO A 32 15.91 -0.79 28.78
N SER A 33 15.01 -0.11 28.06
CA SER A 33 15.12 1.20 27.39
C SER A 33 15.68 1.28 25.96
N VAL A 34 14.76 1.29 24.98
CA VAL A 34 14.89 2.04 23.72
C VAL A 34 13.51 2.67 23.42
N HIS A 35 13.53 3.97 23.16
CA HIS A 35 12.43 4.96 23.03
C HIS A 35 10.97 4.46 23.01
N ALA A 36 10.25 4.72 24.11
CA ALA A 36 8.80 4.60 24.17
C ALA A 36 8.13 5.74 23.37
N ILE A 37 7.16 5.39 22.51
CA ILE A 37 6.27 6.35 21.83
C ILE A 37 5.66 7.28 22.88
N GLU A 38 5.79 8.59 22.70
CA GLU A 38 5.20 9.55 23.63
C GLU A 38 3.67 9.57 23.47
N PRO A 39 2.90 9.72 24.56
CA PRO A 39 1.44 9.78 24.49
C PRO A 39 0.88 10.82 23.52
N SER A 40 1.55 11.97 23.39
CA SER A 40 1.18 13.06 22.49
C SER A 40 1.24 12.69 21.00
N GLN A 41 2.04 11.68 20.63
CA GLN A 41 2.20 11.21 19.25
C GLN A 41 1.05 10.28 18.81
N LEU A 42 0.31 9.70 19.77
CA LEU A 42 -0.82 8.81 19.50
C LEU A 42 -2.16 9.42 19.90
N LEU A 43 -2.19 10.24 20.95
CA LEU A 43 -3.38 10.78 21.58
C LEU A 43 -3.36 12.30 21.58
N HIS A 44 -4.38 12.91 20.98
CA HIS A 44 -4.54 14.36 20.91
C HIS A 44 -5.81 14.81 21.61
N TYR A 45 -5.68 15.71 22.59
CA TYR A 45 -6.82 16.26 23.32
C TYR A 45 -7.38 17.49 22.60
N LEU A 46 -8.69 17.50 22.33
CA LEU A 46 -9.40 18.65 21.79
C LEU A 46 -10.14 19.37 22.94
N PRO A 47 -9.64 20.54 23.42
CA PRO A 47 -10.20 21.20 24.61
C PRO A 47 -11.65 21.67 24.43
N THR A 48 -12.00 22.13 23.22
CA THR A 48 -13.34 22.64 22.88
C THR A 48 -14.42 21.60 23.16
N TYR A 49 -14.15 20.34 22.82
CA TYR A 49 -15.11 19.23 22.94
C TYR A 49 -14.85 18.34 24.14
N ARG A 50 -13.70 18.53 24.81
CA ARG A 50 -13.21 17.68 25.91
C ARG A 50 -13.11 16.22 25.51
N VAL A 51 -12.58 15.94 24.33
CA VAL A 51 -12.41 14.58 23.79
C VAL A 51 -10.95 14.28 23.52
N LEU A 52 -10.57 13.01 23.63
CA LEU A 52 -9.23 12.53 23.34
C LEU A 52 -9.25 11.73 22.04
N ILE A 53 -8.68 12.27 20.97
CA ILE A 53 -8.62 11.64 19.65
C ILE A 53 -7.43 10.70 19.57
N CYS A 54 -7.66 9.47 19.10
CA CYS A 54 -6.56 8.62 18.63
C CYS A 54 -6.17 9.04 17.22
N LEU A 55 -4.94 9.52 17.02
CA LEU A 55 -4.44 10.01 15.74
C LEU A 55 -4.29 8.91 14.69
N ARG A 56 -4.13 7.65 15.10
CA ARG A 56 -4.11 6.50 14.18
C ARG A 56 -5.51 6.05 13.78
N CYS A 57 -6.46 6.07 14.71
CA CYS A 57 -7.82 5.58 14.45
C CYS A 57 -8.80 6.66 13.97
N ASN A 58 -8.44 7.93 14.12
CA ASN A 58 -9.22 9.11 13.75
C ASN A 58 -10.64 9.10 14.37
N TYR A 59 -10.73 8.76 15.65
CA TYR A 59 -11.95 8.89 16.46
C TYR A 59 -11.60 9.15 17.94
N ALA A 60 -12.55 9.72 18.67
CA ALA A 60 -12.43 9.98 20.09
C ALA A 60 -12.56 8.71 20.94
N ILE A 61 -11.63 8.51 21.88
CA ILE A 61 -11.68 7.42 22.85
C ILE A 61 -12.50 7.86 24.06
N GLN A 62 -13.38 6.98 24.54
CA GLN A 62 -14.15 7.25 25.75
C GLN A 62 -13.24 7.22 26.99
N PRO A 63 -13.55 8.01 28.04
CA PRO A 63 -12.68 8.13 29.23
C PRO A 63 -12.31 6.77 29.87
N GLY A 64 -13.28 5.86 30.00
CA GLY A 64 -13.07 4.52 30.57
C GLY A 64 -12.53 3.48 29.59
N ALA A 65 -12.32 3.83 28.31
CA ALA A 65 -11.95 2.89 27.26
C ALA A 65 -10.49 3.01 26.81
N VAL A 66 -9.72 3.99 27.29
CA VAL A 66 -8.33 4.25 26.84
C VAL A 66 -7.45 3.01 26.97
N ALA A 67 -7.39 2.40 28.16
CA ALA A 67 -6.55 1.22 28.39
C ALA A 67 -6.94 0.01 27.55
N ARG A 68 -8.24 -0.16 27.28
CA ARG A 68 -8.79 -1.24 26.45
C ARG A 68 -8.51 -0.99 24.97
N HIS A 69 -8.75 0.23 24.48
CA HIS A 69 -8.46 0.66 23.12
C HIS A 69 -6.98 0.43 22.77
N LEU A 70 -6.06 0.86 23.64
CA LEU A 70 -4.62 0.66 23.42
C LEU A 70 -4.22 -0.83 23.39
N LYS A 71 -4.93 -1.69 24.13
CA LYS A 71 -4.68 -3.14 24.14
C LYS A 71 -5.23 -3.83 22.89
N GLU A 72 -6.48 -3.54 22.54
CA GLU A 72 -7.22 -4.30 21.52
C GLU A 72 -6.94 -3.79 20.11
N ILE A 73 -6.68 -2.48 19.95
CA ILE A 73 -6.48 -1.85 18.65
C ILE A 73 -5.00 -1.59 18.36
N HIS A 74 -4.21 -1.22 19.37
CA HIS A 74 -2.78 -0.91 19.23
C HIS A 74 -1.84 -1.98 19.78
N HIS A 75 -2.39 -3.07 20.33
CA HIS A 75 -1.63 -4.21 20.86
C HIS A 75 -0.53 -3.84 21.86
N LEU A 76 -0.67 -2.71 22.56
CA LEU A 76 0.35 -2.24 23.51
C LEU A 76 0.38 -3.13 24.76
N HIS A 77 1.58 -3.58 25.14
CA HIS A 77 1.79 -4.39 26.33
C HIS A 77 1.41 -3.61 27.61
N HIS A 78 1.11 -4.33 28.70
CA HIS A 78 0.61 -3.72 29.95
C HIS A 78 1.49 -2.58 30.48
N LEU A 79 2.81 -2.78 30.49
CA LEU A 79 3.76 -1.79 31.02
C LEU A 79 3.82 -0.52 30.15
N SER A 80 3.75 -0.66 28.83
CA SER A 80 3.82 0.46 27.88
C SER A 80 2.54 1.28 27.80
N ARG A 81 1.40 0.78 28.31
CA ARG A 81 0.11 1.51 28.31
C ARG A 81 0.00 2.55 29.42
N ARG A 82 0.74 2.36 30.53
CA ARG A 82 0.62 3.21 31.72
C ARG A 82 0.84 4.70 31.43
N PRO A 83 1.89 5.12 30.68
CA PRO A 83 2.09 6.53 30.33
C PRO A 83 0.93 7.15 29.54
N PHE A 84 0.26 6.38 28.69
CA PHE A 84 -0.88 6.87 27.89
C PHE A 84 -2.15 7.03 28.73
N VAL A 85 -2.37 6.13 29.68
CA VAL A 85 -3.48 6.23 30.62
C VAL A 85 -3.26 7.41 31.58
N ASP A 86 -2.03 7.58 32.07
CA ASP A 86 -1.65 8.70 32.92
C ASP A 86 -1.80 10.04 32.17
N TYR A 87 -1.33 10.11 30.91
CA TYR A 87 -1.54 11.27 30.05
C TYR A 87 -3.03 11.58 29.83
N ALA A 88 -3.84 10.57 29.52
CA ALA A 88 -5.28 10.75 29.36
C ALA A 88 -5.97 11.23 30.65
N SER A 89 -5.49 10.80 31.82
CA SER A 89 -6.02 11.19 33.12
C SER A 89 -5.79 12.67 33.46
N GLY A 90 -4.79 13.31 32.83
CA GLY A 90 -4.51 14.74 32.97
C GLY A 90 -5.58 15.65 32.35
N PHE A 91 -6.50 15.10 31.55
CA PHE A 91 -7.54 15.87 30.87
C PHE A 91 -8.93 15.57 31.44
N LYS A 92 -9.76 16.61 31.53
CA LYS A 92 -11.18 16.44 31.83
C LYS A 92 -11.91 16.02 30.56
N LEU A 93 -12.19 14.72 30.42
CA LEU A 93 -12.88 14.14 29.26
C LEU A 93 -14.40 14.07 29.48
N SER A 94 -15.18 14.46 28.46
CA SER A 94 -16.64 14.35 28.46
C SER A 94 -17.10 12.95 28.10
N GLN A 95 -18.22 12.48 28.68
CA GLN A 95 -18.88 11.26 28.21
C GLN A 95 -19.53 11.49 26.84
N PRO A 96 -19.73 10.46 26.01
CA PRO A 96 -20.26 10.63 24.65
C PRO A 96 -21.60 11.38 24.55
N SER A 97 -22.48 11.25 25.55
CA SER A 97 -23.75 11.99 25.62
C SER A 97 -23.55 13.49 25.83
N ASP A 98 -22.47 13.87 26.51
CA ASP A 98 -22.25 15.21 27.06
C ASP A 98 -21.30 16.04 26.18
N VAL A 99 -20.79 15.45 25.09
CA VAL A 99 -19.97 16.18 24.11
C VAL A 99 -20.85 17.16 23.35
N VAL A 100 -20.48 18.43 23.44
CA VAL A 100 -21.13 19.52 22.69
C VAL A 100 -20.81 19.33 21.20
N LEU A 101 -21.84 19.37 20.36
CA LEU A 101 -21.66 19.28 18.91
C LEU A 101 -21.16 20.62 18.36
N PRO A 102 -20.31 20.60 17.32
CA PRO A 102 -19.80 21.83 16.70
C PRO A 102 -20.93 22.65 16.08
N ASP A 103 -20.77 23.97 16.13
CA ASP A 103 -21.59 24.90 15.35
C ASP A 103 -21.12 24.99 13.88
N GLY A 104 -21.77 25.85 13.09
CA GLY A 104 -21.46 26.00 11.67
C GLY A 104 -20.07 26.55 11.35
N THR A 105 -19.40 27.18 12.32
CA THR A 105 -18.02 27.70 12.17
C THR A 105 -16.96 26.68 12.59
N GLN A 106 -17.37 25.67 13.35
CA GLN A 106 -16.52 24.64 13.94
C GLN A 106 -16.53 23.31 13.16
N PHE A 107 -17.23 23.28 12.03
CA PHE A 107 -17.30 22.15 11.11
C PHE A 107 -16.46 22.42 9.86
N PRO A 108 -15.55 21.51 9.45
CA PRO A 108 -15.27 20.20 10.04
C PRO A 108 -14.38 20.28 11.29
N VAL A 109 -14.64 19.41 12.25
CA VAL A 109 -13.78 19.22 13.42
C VAL A 109 -12.45 18.61 12.97
N PRO A 110 -11.29 19.21 13.29
CA PRO A 110 -9.98 18.67 12.93
C PRO A 110 -9.76 17.25 13.45
N LEU A 111 -8.93 16.46 12.75
CA LEU A 111 -8.54 15.09 13.12
C LEU A 111 -9.67 14.03 13.08
N LEU A 112 -10.87 14.40 12.63
CA LEU A 112 -11.97 13.47 12.40
C LEU A 112 -12.28 13.37 10.89
N PRO A 113 -12.56 12.15 10.37
CA PRO A 113 -12.86 11.97 8.96
C PRO A 113 -14.24 12.53 8.61
N VAL A 114 -14.34 13.28 7.52
CA VAL A 114 -15.62 13.72 6.95
C VAL A 114 -16.17 12.60 6.05
N GLN A 115 -17.44 12.24 6.24
CA GLN A 115 -18.12 11.17 5.53
C GLN A 115 -19.34 11.71 4.79
N ASN A 116 -19.69 11.10 3.66
CA ASN A 116 -20.94 11.43 2.97
C ASN A 116 -22.12 10.83 3.73
N GLY A 117 -23.11 11.64 4.10
CA GLY A 117 -24.33 11.18 4.73
C GLY A 117 -25.56 11.93 4.27
N LEU A 118 -26.66 11.69 4.97
CA LEU A 118 -28.00 12.10 4.59
C LEU A 118 -28.65 12.77 5.80
N ALA A 119 -29.20 13.95 5.59
CA ALA A 119 -30.06 14.67 6.52
C ALA A 119 -31.53 14.45 6.17
N CYS A 120 -32.37 14.30 7.18
CA CYS A 120 -33.81 14.23 6.97
C CYS A 120 -34.32 15.58 6.44
N SER A 121 -35.03 15.61 5.31
CA SER A 121 -35.63 16.85 4.78
C SER A 121 -36.97 17.19 5.42
N PHE A 122 -37.43 16.45 6.43
CA PHE A 122 -38.67 16.76 7.14
C PHE A 122 -38.47 18.02 8.00
N ALA A 123 -39.39 18.98 7.87
CA ALA A 123 -39.28 20.27 8.56
C ALA A 123 -39.13 20.09 10.09
N GLY A 124 -38.06 20.66 10.64
CA GLY A 124 -37.74 20.57 12.07
C GLY A 124 -37.10 19.24 12.51
N CYS A 125 -36.80 18.31 11.60
CA CYS A 125 -36.12 17.07 11.92
C CYS A 125 -34.60 17.18 11.73
N ALA A 126 -33.83 16.98 12.80
CA ALA A 126 -32.37 17.02 12.77
C ALA A 126 -31.72 15.64 12.62
N HIS A 127 -32.44 14.65 12.08
CA HIS A 127 -31.92 13.28 11.98
C HIS A 127 -30.88 13.15 10.86
N LEU A 128 -29.76 12.48 11.18
CA LEU A 128 -28.63 12.28 10.29
C LEU A 128 -28.27 10.79 10.24
N CYS A 129 -28.00 10.26 9.06
CA CYS A 129 -27.48 8.90 8.90
C CYS A 129 -26.67 8.73 7.62
N VAL A 130 -25.94 7.62 7.49
CA VAL A 130 -25.03 7.39 6.35
C VAL A 130 -25.70 6.64 5.21
N THR A 131 -26.84 5.96 5.43
CA THR A 131 -27.47 5.09 4.43
C THR A 131 -28.94 5.39 4.23
N ALA A 132 -29.38 5.36 2.96
CA ALA A 132 -30.78 5.58 2.60
C ALA A 132 -31.72 4.56 3.28
N LYS A 133 -31.25 3.31 3.51
CA LYS A 133 -32.01 2.29 4.24
C LYS A 133 -32.37 2.75 5.66
N ARG A 134 -31.42 3.33 6.40
CA ARG A 134 -31.67 3.86 7.75
C ARG A 134 -32.57 5.09 7.71
N MET A 135 -32.41 5.94 6.70
CA MET A 135 -33.28 7.10 6.52
C MET A 135 -34.74 6.68 6.26
N LYS A 136 -34.97 5.71 5.37
CA LYS A 136 -36.31 5.15 5.13
C LYS A 136 -36.93 4.57 6.40
N GLN A 137 -36.13 3.84 7.19
CA GLN A 137 -36.59 3.31 8.48
C GLN A 137 -36.97 4.42 9.47
N HIS A 138 -36.16 5.48 9.56
CA HIS A 138 -36.45 6.65 10.38
C HIS A 138 -37.74 7.35 9.96
N TRP A 139 -37.97 7.53 8.65
CA TRP A 139 -39.20 8.13 8.14
C TRP A 139 -40.45 7.30 8.46
N MET A 140 -40.36 5.98 8.37
CA MET A 140 -41.47 5.10 8.75
C MET A 140 -41.76 5.14 10.26
N SER A 141 -40.72 5.17 11.11
CA SER A 141 -40.90 5.08 12.57
C SER A 141 -41.20 6.41 13.25
N VAL A 142 -40.65 7.52 12.74
CA VAL A 142 -40.75 8.85 13.37
C VAL A 142 -41.74 9.76 12.65
N HIS A 143 -41.81 9.68 11.31
CA HIS A 143 -42.71 10.51 10.51
C HIS A 143 -43.95 9.76 10.02
N HIS A 144 -44.02 8.44 10.25
CA HIS A 144 -45.13 7.57 9.83
C HIS A 144 -45.44 7.61 8.32
N ILE A 145 -44.43 7.87 7.49
CA ILE A 145 -44.54 7.90 6.03
C ILE A 145 -43.99 6.60 5.43
N SER A 146 -44.75 5.99 4.51
CA SER A 146 -44.43 4.69 3.92
C SER A 146 -43.28 4.75 2.89
N SER A 147 -42.53 3.65 2.77
CA SER A 147 -41.43 3.47 1.80
C SER A 147 -41.83 3.65 0.33
N SER A 148 -43.11 3.49 -0.03
CA SER A 148 -43.62 3.63 -1.39
C SER A 148 -43.67 5.08 -1.85
N ASP A 149 -43.85 6.02 -0.93
CA ASP A 149 -44.05 7.44 -1.22
C ASP A 149 -42.73 8.23 -1.17
N LEU A 150 -41.63 7.58 -0.79
CA LEU A 150 -40.32 8.15 -0.48
C LEU A 150 -39.42 8.35 -1.73
N GLY A 151 -39.82 9.26 -2.62
CA GLY A 151 -39.00 9.76 -3.72
C GLY A 151 -38.05 10.91 -3.31
N GLY A 152 -36.97 10.60 -2.58
CA GLY A 152 -35.84 11.54 -2.41
C GLY A 152 -36.00 12.66 -1.38
N PHE A 153 -36.58 12.36 -0.20
CA PHE A 153 -36.81 13.34 0.88
C PHE A 153 -35.66 13.45 1.89
N TRP A 154 -34.43 13.39 1.43
CA TRP A 154 -33.26 13.61 2.29
C TRP A 154 -32.20 14.37 1.52
N ASP A 155 -31.50 15.25 2.23
CA ASP A 155 -30.47 16.11 1.65
C ASP A 155 -29.09 15.49 1.89
N PRO A 156 -28.23 15.38 0.87
CA PRO A 156 -26.87 14.92 1.06
C PRO A 156 -26.07 15.95 1.85
N VAL A 157 -25.46 15.53 2.97
CA VAL A 157 -24.67 16.40 3.85
C VAL A 157 -23.37 15.72 4.29
N PRO A 158 -22.28 16.47 4.48
CA PRO A 158 -21.05 15.97 5.08
C PRO A 158 -21.29 15.69 6.57
N LEU A 159 -20.93 14.50 7.05
CA LEU A 159 -21.08 14.07 8.43
C LEU A 159 -19.72 13.81 9.09
N GLN A 160 -19.63 14.09 10.38
CA GLN A 160 -18.56 13.62 11.25
C GLN A 160 -19.18 12.98 12.50
N THR A 161 -18.38 12.19 13.22
CA THR A 161 -18.74 11.63 14.53
C THR A 161 -17.51 11.60 15.42
N PHE A 162 -17.67 11.91 16.70
CA PHE A 162 -16.58 11.76 17.66
C PHE A 162 -16.33 10.28 17.97
N PHE A 163 -17.38 9.50 18.21
CA PHE A 163 -17.27 8.12 18.69
C PHE A 163 -17.84 7.11 17.68
N ARG A 164 -17.48 5.83 17.87
CA ARG A 164 -17.98 4.69 17.08
C ARG A 164 -18.79 3.72 17.95
N GLY A 165 -19.44 2.75 17.31
CA GLY A 165 -20.22 1.72 17.99
C GLY A 165 -21.48 2.28 18.65
N ASN A 166 -21.76 1.86 19.89
CA ASN A 166 -22.98 2.25 20.61
C ASN A 166 -23.03 3.73 21.01
N ALA A 167 -21.91 4.45 20.93
CA ALA A 167 -21.81 5.87 21.22
C ALA A 167 -21.81 6.76 19.95
N LEU A 168 -22.10 6.17 18.79
CA LEU A 168 -22.06 6.87 17.52
C LEU A 168 -23.17 7.94 17.45
N ARG A 169 -22.77 9.17 17.13
CA ARG A 169 -23.66 10.31 16.96
C ARG A 169 -23.11 11.22 15.87
N TYR A 170 -23.82 11.26 14.74
CA TYR A 170 -23.44 12.10 13.62
C TYR A 170 -23.76 13.57 13.90
N PHE A 171 -22.94 14.44 13.33
CA PHE A 171 -23.18 15.87 13.25
C PHE A 171 -22.70 16.40 11.89
N THR A 172 -23.27 17.52 11.48
CA THR A 172 -22.97 18.24 10.23
C THR A 172 -22.96 19.74 10.49
N ASN A 173 -22.60 20.55 9.51
CA ASN A 173 -22.76 21.99 9.60
C ASN A 173 -24.28 22.34 9.65
N PRO A 174 -24.77 22.95 10.75
CA PRO A 174 -26.18 23.31 10.88
C PRO A 174 -26.73 24.20 9.76
N ALA A 175 -25.88 25.01 9.11
CA ALA A 175 -26.29 25.86 7.98
C ALA A 175 -26.77 25.04 6.77
N LEU A 176 -26.27 23.81 6.60
CA LEU A 176 -26.69 22.91 5.53
C LEU A 176 -28.09 22.33 5.74
N LEU A 177 -28.59 22.36 6.97
CA LEU A 177 -29.93 21.86 7.32
C LEU A 177 -31.04 22.92 7.09
N ILE A 178 -30.66 24.18 6.87
CA ILE A 178 -31.59 25.32 6.70
C ILE A 178 -31.88 25.58 5.21
N SER A 179 -31.04 25.07 4.30
CA SER A 179 -31.13 25.33 2.85
C SER A 179 -32.33 24.69 2.14
N SER A 180 -33.09 23.80 2.78
CA SER A 180 -34.19 23.05 2.14
C SER A 180 -35.58 23.66 2.37
N SER A 181 -35.71 24.79 3.08
CA SER A 181 -37.01 25.40 3.41
C SER A 181 -37.37 26.68 2.62
N SER A 182 -36.69 27.02 1.53
CA SER A 182 -37.05 28.16 0.67
C SER A 182 -37.22 27.76 -0.81
N ASP A 183 -38.49 27.75 -1.21
CA ASP A 183 -39.05 27.92 -2.56
C ASP A 183 -38.66 26.95 -3.69
N LYS A 184 -39.43 25.85 -3.80
CA LYS A 184 -39.74 25.24 -5.09
C LYS A 184 -40.99 25.88 -5.69
N SER A 185 -40.81 26.96 -6.44
CA SER A 185 -41.83 27.41 -7.40
C SER A 185 -41.21 28.14 -8.60
N GLY A 186 -41.40 27.55 -9.78
CA GLY A 186 -41.60 28.31 -11.02
C GLY A 186 -40.49 28.21 -12.07
N GLY A 187 -40.89 27.72 -13.26
CA GLY A 187 -40.38 28.26 -14.52
C GLY A 187 -39.65 27.31 -15.45
N LEU A 188 -40.40 26.57 -16.28
CA LEU A 188 -39.93 26.10 -17.58
C LEU A 188 -39.45 27.29 -18.43
N THR A 189 -38.33 27.15 -19.12
CA THR A 189 -38.22 27.51 -20.55
C THR A 189 -37.13 26.68 -21.22
N ASN A 190 -37.54 26.02 -22.31
CA ASN A 190 -36.72 25.31 -23.28
C ASN A 190 -35.82 26.27 -24.08
N THR A 191 -34.61 25.83 -24.44
CA THR A 191 -34.07 26.04 -25.79
C THR A 191 -33.03 24.99 -26.17
N THR A 192 -33.28 24.38 -27.32
CA THR A 192 -32.56 23.31 -28.01
C THR A 192 -31.34 23.79 -28.80
N SER A 193 -30.29 22.94 -28.81
CA SER A 193 -29.34 22.64 -29.92
C SER A 193 -28.44 23.80 -30.42
N THR A 194 -27.13 23.64 -30.65
CA THR A 194 -26.52 22.76 -31.68
C THR A 194 -24.96 22.71 -31.55
N THR A 195 -24.36 21.51 -31.64
CA THR A 195 -22.95 21.11 -32.02
C THR A 195 -21.68 21.85 -31.53
N PRO A 196 -20.62 21.11 -31.12
CA PRO A 196 -19.24 21.56 -31.27
C PRO A 196 -18.52 20.83 -32.43
N VAL A 197 -17.77 21.58 -33.23
CA VAL A 197 -16.70 21.07 -34.10
C VAL A 197 -15.36 21.43 -33.46
N SER A 198 -14.52 20.41 -33.50
CA SER A 198 -13.13 20.20 -33.12
C SER A 198 -12.13 21.37 -33.01
N SER A 199 -11.17 21.05 -32.13
CA SER A 199 -9.70 21.18 -32.24
C SER A 199 -9.01 22.46 -31.78
N ASP A 200 -8.18 22.21 -30.76
CA ASP A 200 -6.88 22.78 -30.42
C ASP A 200 -6.77 24.27 -30.11
N ASN A 201 -6.51 24.56 -28.82
CA ASN A 201 -5.22 25.15 -28.48
C ASN A 201 -4.84 24.92 -27.02
N ARG A 202 -3.54 24.70 -26.85
CA ARG A 202 -2.81 24.65 -25.58
C ARG A 202 -2.98 25.97 -24.84
N GLU A 203 -3.64 25.94 -23.69
CA GLU A 203 -3.58 27.02 -22.71
C GLU A 203 -3.35 26.45 -21.31
N SER A 204 -2.20 26.79 -20.76
CA SER A 204 -1.89 26.71 -19.33
C SER A 204 -2.91 27.57 -18.57
N SER A 205 -3.65 27.01 -17.61
CA SER A 205 -4.64 27.75 -16.81
C SER A 205 -4.58 27.35 -15.31
N PRO A 206 -4.78 28.30 -14.36
CA PRO A 206 -4.20 28.28 -13.02
C PRO A 206 -5.09 27.66 -11.92
N TYR A 207 -6.00 26.74 -12.25
CA TYR A 207 -6.81 26.04 -11.26
C TYR A 207 -7.00 24.57 -11.64
N GLN A 208 -6.01 23.73 -11.29
CA GLN A 208 -6.26 22.29 -11.21
C GLN A 208 -7.09 22.06 -9.94
N THR A 209 -8.40 21.91 -10.10
CA THR A 209 -9.30 21.64 -8.98
C THR A 209 -8.81 20.41 -8.22
N LEU A 210 -8.42 20.59 -6.95
CA LEU A 210 -7.94 19.53 -6.08
C LEU A 210 -8.93 18.35 -6.10
N ILE A 211 -8.45 17.14 -6.44
CA ILE A 211 -9.29 15.95 -6.52
C ILE A 211 -9.51 15.42 -5.11
N THR A 212 -10.68 15.75 -4.54
CA THR A 212 -11.04 15.41 -3.16
C THR A 212 -12.04 14.25 -3.02
N SER A 213 -12.60 13.76 -4.12
CA SER A 213 -13.56 12.63 -4.11
C SER A 213 -12.96 11.33 -4.64
N ASP A 214 -13.46 10.19 -4.15
CA ASP A 214 -13.06 8.86 -4.63
C ASP A 214 -13.48 8.65 -6.09
N ALA A 215 -14.60 9.25 -6.50
CA ALA A 215 -15.03 9.26 -7.90
C ALA A 215 -14.01 9.98 -8.79
N GLY A 216 -13.50 11.15 -8.35
CA GLY A 216 -12.47 11.87 -9.09
C GLY A 216 -11.13 11.11 -9.15
N LEU A 217 -10.77 10.38 -8.09
CA LEU A 217 -9.60 9.48 -8.11
C LEU A 217 -9.78 8.32 -9.10
N LEU A 218 -10.97 7.72 -9.15
CA LEU A 218 -11.29 6.67 -10.10
C LEU A 218 -11.32 7.19 -11.54
N ASP A 219 -11.79 8.42 -11.75
CA ASP A 219 -11.73 9.06 -13.06
C ASP A 219 -10.27 9.38 -13.45
N HIS A 220 -9.44 9.81 -12.51
CA HIS A 220 -7.99 9.96 -12.73
C HIS A 220 -7.31 8.63 -13.06
N TYR A 221 -7.75 7.54 -12.42
CA TYR A 221 -7.31 6.20 -12.77
C TYR A 221 -7.60 5.89 -14.24
N ARG A 222 -8.87 6.01 -14.63
CA ARG A 222 -9.40 5.63 -15.94
C ARG A 222 -8.84 6.46 -17.09
N ASN A 223 -8.42 7.69 -16.85
CA ASN A 223 -7.95 8.58 -17.91
C ASN A 223 -6.43 8.64 -18.00
N TYR A 224 -5.72 8.48 -16.87
CA TYR A 224 -4.29 8.75 -16.78
C TYR A 224 -3.50 7.63 -16.10
N THR A 225 -3.87 7.21 -14.89
CA THR A 225 -3.01 6.33 -14.07
C THR A 225 -2.79 4.96 -14.71
N TYR A 226 -3.85 4.34 -15.27
CA TYR A 226 -3.71 2.98 -15.81
C TYR A 226 -2.70 2.91 -16.97
N LYS A 227 -2.54 3.99 -17.74
CA LYS A 227 -1.58 4.09 -18.86
C LYS A 227 -0.14 4.08 -18.40
N THR A 228 0.14 4.58 -17.19
CA THR A 228 1.49 4.56 -16.61
C THR A 228 1.85 3.20 -16.02
N LEU A 229 0.88 2.28 -15.89
CA LEU A 229 1.10 0.94 -15.33
C LEU A 229 1.17 -0.15 -16.41
N SER A 230 0.57 0.12 -17.58
CA SER A 230 0.52 -0.81 -18.69
C SER A 230 1.86 -0.96 -19.38
N CYS A 231 2.13 -2.15 -19.91
CA CYS A 231 3.38 -2.55 -20.56
C CYS A 231 3.22 -2.88 -22.05
N GLY A 232 1.99 -2.77 -22.56
CA GLY A 232 1.64 -3.06 -23.94
C GLY A 232 0.12 -3.07 -24.15
N PRO A 233 -0.35 -3.26 -25.39
CA PRO A 233 -1.77 -3.24 -25.72
C PRO A 233 -2.57 -4.28 -24.92
N GLU A 234 -2.02 -5.47 -24.72
CA GLU A 234 -2.70 -6.57 -24.01
C GLU A 234 -2.93 -6.23 -22.53
N THR A 235 -1.94 -5.65 -21.84
CA THR A 235 -2.09 -5.23 -20.44
C THR A 235 -2.93 -3.95 -20.30
N ASP A 236 -2.99 -3.11 -21.34
CA ASP A 236 -3.78 -1.88 -21.37
C ASP A 236 -5.27 -2.19 -21.19
N ASP A 237 -5.78 -3.15 -21.98
CA ASP A 237 -7.17 -3.57 -21.91
C ASP A 237 -7.51 -4.19 -20.55
N VAL A 238 -6.58 -4.95 -19.95
CA VAL A 238 -6.77 -5.52 -18.62
C VAL A 238 -6.88 -4.43 -17.56
N PHE A 239 -5.91 -3.50 -17.50
CA PHE A 239 -5.94 -2.39 -16.54
C PHE A 239 -7.11 -1.44 -16.76
N ARG A 240 -7.52 -1.20 -18.01
CA ARG A 240 -8.56 -0.24 -18.38
C ARG A 240 -9.97 -0.79 -18.14
N ILE A 241 -10.20 -2.06 -18.47
CA ILE A 241 -11.56 -2.65 -18.53
C ILE A 241 -11.75 -3.67 -17.41
N ILE A 242 -10.90 -4.70 -17.37
CA ILE A 242 -11.12 -5.87 -16.52
C ILE A 242 -10.90 -5.54 -15.04
N VAL A 243 -9.80 -4.86 -14.73
CA VAL A 243 -9.45 -4.49 -13.34
C VAL A 243 -10.54 -3.62 -12.69
N PRO A 244 -11.07 -2.55 -13.33
CA PRO A 244 -12.21 -1.82 -12.80
C PRO A 244 -13.47 -2.67 -12.62
N GLN A 245 -13.78 -3.60 -13.53
CA GLN A 245 -14.94 -4.50 -13.37
C GLN A 245 -14.80 -5.40 -12.15
N LEU A 246 -13.62 -5.97 -11.91
CA LEU A 246 -13.31 -6.72 -10.69
C LEU A 246 -13.41 -5.83 -9.45
N ALA A 247 -12.95 -4.58 -9.52
CA ALA A 247 -12.99 -3.65 -8.40
C ALA A 247 -14.42 -3.33 -7.90
N HIS A 248 -15.44 -3.42 -8.76
CA HIS A 248 -16.84 -3.28 -8.34
C HIS A 248 -17.30 -4.44 -7.45
N GLN A 249 -16.70 -5.63 -7.62
CA GLN A 249 -17.03 -6.84 -6.86
C GLN A 249 -16.15 -7.01 -5.62
N PHE A 250 -14.91 -6.52 -5.68
CA PHE A 250 -13.89 -6.70 -4.65
C PHE A 250 -13.42 -5.35 -4.10
N PRO A 251 -13.94 -4.90 -2.93
CA PRO A 251 -13.63 -3.59 -2.36
C PRO A 251 -12.15 -3.32 -2.11
N PHE A 252 -11.37 -4.35 -1.77
CA PHE A 252 -9.92 -4.19 -1.59
C PHE A 252 -9.24 -3.77 -2.90
N LEU A 253 -9.69 -4.29 -4.04
CA LEU A 253 -9.14 -3.95 -5.34
C LEU A 253 -9.47 -2.49 -5.73
N LEU A 254 -10.69 -2.04 -5.43
CA LEU A 254 -11.06 -0.63 -5.61
C LEU A 254 -10.15 0.27 -4.79
N HIS A 255 -9.92 -0.06 -3.52
CA HIS A 255 -9.00 0.73 -2.69
C HIS A 255 -7.55 0.69 -3.19
N GLY A 256 -7.09 -0.42 -3.78
CA GLY A 256 -5.80 -0.48 -4.48
C GLY A 256 -5.70 0.50 -5.64
N ILE A 257 -6.75 0.55 -6.49
CA ILE A 257 -6.86 1.51 -7.60
C ILE A 257 -6.79 2.96 -7.07
N LEU A 258 -7.61 3.30 -6.08
CA LEU A 258 -7.69 4.65 -5.53
C LEU A 258 -6.39 5.07 -4.83
N SER A 259 -5.73 4.12 -4.15
CA SER A 259 -4.43 4.35 -3.54
C SER A 259 -3.37 4.70 -4.59
N CYS A 260 -3.29 3.89 -5.66
CA CYS A 260 -2.35 4.11 -6.74
C CYS A 260 -2.61 5.43 -7.48
N SER A 261 -3.87 5.77 -7.75
CA SER A 261 -4.21 7.05 -8.37
C SER A 261 -3.90 8.25 -7.50
N SER A 262 -4.02 8.11 -6.17
CA SER A 262 -3.57 9.13 -5.24
C SER A 262 -2.05 9.32 -5.31
N LEU A 263 -1.25 8.24 -5.32
CA LEU A 263 0.21 8.38 -5.47
C LEU A 263 0.61 8.99 -6.82
N HIS A 264 -0.07 8.60 -7.90
CA HIS A 264 0.18 9.21 -9.19
C HIS A 264 -0.13 10.72 -9.15
N LEU A 265 -1.24 11.14 -8.54
CA LEU A 265 -1.53 12.57 -8.32
C LEU A 265 -0.46 13.27 -7.45
N ALA A 266 0.03 12.61 -6.40
CA ALA A 266 1.11 13.13 -5.57
C ALA A 266 2.40 13.41 -6.36
N SER A 267 2.64 12.65 -7.43
CA SER A 267 3.80 12.81 -8.32
C SER A 267 3.67 13.97 -9.31
N ILE A 268 2.46 14.25 -9.81
CA ILE A 268 2.21 15.28 -10.83
C ILE A 268 1.72 16.61 -10.25
N ASP A 269 1.25 16.63 -9.00
CA ASP A 269 0.84 17.83 -8.27
C ASP A 269 1.67 18.00 -6.98
N PRO A 270 2.89 18.59 -7.09
CA PRO A 270 3.77 18.80 -5.95
C PRO A 270 3.17 19.68 -4.85
N GLN A 271 2.26 20.60 -5.19
CA GLN A 271 1.64 21.50 -4.21
C GLN A 271 0.75 20.74 -3.23
N ASN A 272 0.05 19.72 -3.72
CA ASN A 272 -0.86 18.90 -2.91
C ASN A 272 -0.31 17.49 -2.62
N ARG A 273 0.98 17.26 -2.87
CA ARG A 273 1.65 15.98 -2.65
C ARG A 273 1.37 15.38 -1.26
N PRO A 274 1.50 16.10 -0.12
CA PRO A 274 1.22 15.53 1.19
C PRO A 274 -0.23 15.04 1.35
N TYR A 275 -1.19 15.77 0.77
CA TYR A 275 -2.60 15.40 0.79
C TYR A 275 -2.84 14.08 0.06
N TYR A 276 -2.31 13.96 -1.16
CA TYR A 276 -2.47 12.76 -1.96
C TYR A 276 -1.70 11.56 -1.41
N THR A 277 -0.51 11.76 -0.83
CA THR A 277 0.24 10.71 -0.13
C THR A 277 -0.57 10.19 1.07
N ILE A 278 -1.15 11.06 1.90
CA ILE A 278 -2.03 10.65 3.02
C ILE A 278 -3.23 9.86 2.49
N ARG A 279 -3.83 10.31 1.39
CA ARG A 279 -4.99 9.63 0.80
C ARG A 279 -4.66 8.25 0.26
N SER A 280 -3.48 8.09 -0.34
CA SER A 280 -2.97 6.78 -0.73
C SER A 280 -2.86 5.84 0.46
N ILE A 281 -2.23 6.29 1.55
CA ILE A 281 -2.09 5.50 2.79
C ILE A 281 -3.46 5.10 3.33
N GLN A 282 -4.43 6.02 3.39
CA GLN A 282 -5.78 5.72 3.87
C GLN A 282 -6.48 4.63 3.05
N HIS A 283 -6.34 4.65 1.72
CA HIS A 283 -6.92 3.61 0.89
C HIS A 283 -6.15 2.28 0.99
N ALA A 284 -4.82 2.30 1.09
CA ALA A 284 -4.03 1.09 1.35
C ALA A 284 -4.44 0.42 2.68
N ASP A 285 -4.61 1.20 3.74
CA ASP A 285 -5.08 0.73 5.05
C ASP A 285 -6.49 0.13 4.99
N GLN A 286 -7.38 0.70 4.16
CA GLN A 286 -8.73 0.17 3.95
C GLN A 286 -8.74 -1.12 3.13
N ALA A 287 -7.83 -1.26 2.16
CA ALA A 287 -7.70 -2.47 1.36
C ALA A 287 -7.17 -3.65 2.18
N ALA A 288 -6.21 -3.39 3.09
CA ALA A 288 -5.39 -4.43 3.71
C ALA A 288 -6.18 -5.51 4.48
N PRO A 289 -7.19 -5.21 5.32
CA PRO A 289 -7.95 -6.26 6.01
C PRO A 289 -8.71 -7.20 5.07
N ALA A 290 -9.35 -6.64 4.04
CA ALA A 290 -10.13 -7.42 3.09
C ALA A 290 -9.22 -8.22 2.15
N PHE A 291 -8.09 -7.66 1.73
CA PHE A 291 -7.07 -8.39 0.98
C PHE A 291 -6.49 -9.56 1.80
N ARG A 292 -6.10 -9.30 3.07
CA ARG A 292 -5.61 -10.36 3.98
C ARG A 292 -6.61 -11.51 4.12
N TRP A 293 -7.90 -11.21 4.21
CA TRP A 293 -8.92 -12.25 4.28
C TRP A 293 -9.05 -13.03 2.98
N ALA A 294 -9.00 -12.35 1.82
CA ALA A 294 -9.03 -12.99 0.51
C ALA A 294 -7.83 -13.92 0.28
N THR A 295 -6.65 -13.56 0.78
CA THR A 295 -5.44 -14.39 0.63
C THR A 295 -5.43 -15.66 1.49
N ILE A 296 -6.26 -15.75 2.54
CA ILE A 296 -6.34 -16.97 3.37
C ILE A 296 -6.99 -18.12 2.58
N ASN A 297 -7.95 -17.81 1.70
CA ASN A 297 -8.67 -18.80 0.89
C ASN A 297 -8.74 -18.31 -0.56
N VAL A 298 -7.65 -18.46 -1.29
CA VAL A 298 -7.61 -18.14 -2.73
C VAL A 298 -8.32 -19.26 -3.50
N ASP A 299 -9.30 -18.88 -4.32
CA ASP A 299 -10.08 -19.79 -5.16
C ASP A 299 -10.32 -19.19 -6.56
N SER A 300 -11.01 -19.93 -7.42
CA SER A 300 -11.40 -19.49 -8.77
C SER A 300 -12.20 -18.18 -8.80
N ASN A 301 -12.92 -17.85 -7.72
CA ASN A 301 -13.78 -16.66 -7.67
C ASN A 301 -12.98 -15.38 -7.38
N ASN A 302 -11.99 -15.44 -6.48
CA ASN A 302 -11.26 -14.27 -6.01
C ASN A 302 -9.83 -14.15 -6.59
N SER A 303 -9.28 -15.20 -7.19
CA SER A 303 -7.88 -15.26 -7.65
C SER A 303 -7.52 -14.15 -8.64
N GLN A 304 -8.40 -13.81 -9.58
CA GLN A 304 -8.19 -12.72 -10.53
C GLN A 304 -8.05 -11.35 -9.83
N ALA A 305 -8.87 -11.11 -8.80
CA ALA A 305 -8.83 -9.87 -8.03
C ALA A 305 -7.60 -9.81 -7.11
N VAL A 306 -7.21 -10.96 -6.51
CA VAL A 306 -5.99 -11.09 -5.72
C VAL A 306 -4.76 -10.81 -6.58
N LEU A 307 -4.68 -11.42 -7.77
CA LEU A 307 -3.62 -11.17 -8.74
C LEU A 307 -3.58 -9.68 -9.13
N ALA A 308 -4.72 -9.11 -9.55
CA ALA A 308 -4.79 -7.70 -9.93
C ALA A 308 -4.35 -6.75 -8.79
N PHE A 309 -4.73 -7.05 -7.54
CA PHE A 309 -4.34 -6.21 -6.40
C PHE A 309 -2.84 -6.28 -6.11
N ALA A 310 -2.18 -7.42 -6.36
CA ALA A 310 -0.74 -7.56 -6.16
C ALA A 310 0.07 -6.53 -6.98
N PHE A 311 -0.38 -6.19 -8.19
CA PHE A 311 0.24 -5.14 -9.01
C PHE A 311 0.18 -3.78 -8.34
N PHE A 312 -0.99 -3.41 -7.82
CA PHE A 312 -1.15 -2.13 -7.10
C PHE A 312 -0.33 -2.11 -5.82
N LEU A 313 -0.16 -3.25 -5.14
CA LEU A 313 0.71 -3.35 -3.98
C LEU A 313 2.18 -3.09 -4.33
N VAL A 314 2.65 -3.59 -5.47
CA VAL A 314 4.01 -3.28 -5.97
C VAL A 314 4.18 -1.79 -6.19
N VAL A 315 3.28 -1.19 -6.97
CA VAL A 315 3.36 0.24 -7.31
C VAL A 315 3.27 1.10 -6.04
N TYR A 316 2.41 0.71 -5.10
CA TYR A 316 2.32 1.35 -3.79
C TYR A 316 3.63 1.23 -3.01
N ALA A 317 4.24 0.05 -2.93
CA ALA A 317 5.50 -0.15 -2.21
C ALA A 317 6.67 0.65 -2.83
N LEU A 318 6.69 0.79 -4.15
CA LEU A 318 7.72 1.55 -4.85
C LEU A 318 7.51 3.07 -4.70
N GLY A 319 6.27 3.53 -4.88
CA GLY A 319 5.91 4.95 -4.94
C GLY A 319 5.49 5.60 -3.62
N SER A 320 5.23 4.84 -2.56
CA SER A 320 4.89 5.38 -1.24
C SER A 320 6.11 6.03 -0.59
N GLU A 321 6.11 7.36 -0.51
CA GLU A 321 7.14 8.19 0.10
C GLU A 321 7.16 8.13 1.64
N SER A 322 7.35 6.97 2.24
CA SER A 322 7.97 7.02 3.56
C SER A 322 9.44 7.36 3.33
N ASN A 323 9.82 8.63 3.51
CA ASN A 323 11.19 9.20 3.48
C ASN A 323 12.24 8.41 4.29
N ASP A 324 11.82 7.34 4.98
CA ASP A 324 12.63 6.53 5.87
C ASP A 324 12.89 5.09 5.43
N GLN A 325 12.51 4.64 4.23
CA GLN A 325 12.85 3.27 3.81
C GLN A 325 13.48 3.23 2.40
N PRO A 326 14.79 2.91 2.30
CA PRO A 326 15.46 2.66 1.04
C PRO A 326 14.87 1.43 0.34
N LEU A 327 14.89 1.43 -0.98
CA LEU A 327 14.28 0.36 -1.77
C LEU A 327 15.01 -0.97 -1.48
N PHE A 328 14.29 -2.03 -1.12
CA PHE A 328 14.85 -3.33 -0.70
C PHE A 328 15.65 -3.37 0.62
N LEU A 329 15.81 -2.25 1.34
CA LEU A 329 16.65 -2.15 2.55
C LEU A 329 15.92 -1.45 3.71
N SER A 330 16.19 -1.84 4.96
CA SER A 330 15.54 -1.24 6.14
C SER A 330 16.48 -0.28 6.85
N LYS A 331 16.06 0.96 7.15
CA LYS A 331 16.92 1.94 7.85
C LYS A 331 17.25 1.53 9.30
N ASP A 332 16.48 0.64 9.92
CA ASP A 332 16.70 0.26 11.30
C ASP A 332 17.73 -0.87 11.43
N ASN A 333 18.89 -0.53 12.00
CA ASN A 333 19.92 -1.50 12.44
C ASN A 333 19.51 -2.29 13.70
N SER A 334 18.30 -2.08 14.23
CA SER A 334 17.75 -2.94 15.28
C SER A 334 17.27 -4.25 14.67
N GLN A 335 18.04 -5.30 14.92
CA GLN A 335 17.90 -6.68 14.44
C GLN A 335 16.53 -7.35 14.68
N GLU A 336 15.57 -6.67 15.32
CA GLU A 336 14.30 -7.26 15.77
C GLU A 336 13.05 -6.74 15.06
N ASP A 337 13.09 -5.65 14.28
CA ASP A 337 11.94 -5.17 13.51
C ASP A 337 12.41 -4.53 12.18
N ALA A 338 12.59 -5.34 11.13
CA ALA A 338 12.99 -4.85 9.79
C ALA A 338 11.84 -5.03 8.77
N PRO A 339 11.04 -3.99 8.44
CA PRO A 339 9.87 -4.10 7.56
C PRO A 339 10.14 -3.86 6.05
N SER A 340 11.38 -3.89 5.55
CA SER A 340 11.66 -3.37 4.19
C SER A 340 11.59 -4.39 3.03
N LEU A 341 11.72 -5.69 3.32
CA LEU A 341 11.53 -6.75 2.33
C LEU A 341 10.12 -7.34 2.36
N GLU A 342 9.25 -6.84 3.24
CA GLU A 342 7.91 -7.37 3.44
C GLU A 342 7.11 -7.37 2.14
N TRP A 343 7.23 -6.34 1.31
CA TRP A 343 6.50 -6.31 0.03
C TRP A 343 7.02 -7.34 -0.98
N ILE A 344 8.33 -7.62 -1.03
CA ILE A 344 8.89 -8.73 -1.84
C ILE A 344 8.38 -10.05 -1.30
N GLU A 345 8.42 -10.25 0.01
CA GLU A 345 7.96 -11.47 0.67
C GLU A 345 6.46 -11.66 0.43
N ILE A 346 5.65 -10.61 0.53
CA ILE A 346 4.22 -10.62 0.21
C ILE A 346 4.01 -11.00 -1.25
N LEU A 347 4.77 -10.44 -2.20
CA LEU A 347 4.65 -10.80 -3.61
C LEU A 347 5.03 -12.26 -3.87
N ARG A 348 6.14 -12.73 -3.32
CA ARG A 348 6.60 -14.12 -3.47
C ARG A 348 5.61 -15.10 -2.84
N ASN A 349 5.12 -14.79 -1.65
CA ASN A 349 4.07 -15.56 -0.98
C ASN A 349 2.78 -15.53 -1.81
N GLY A 350 2.44 -14.37 -2.40
CA GLY A 350 1.34 -14.18 -3.34
C GLY A 350 1.41 -15.12 -4.53
N CYS A 351 2.58 -15.23 -5.18
CA CYS A 351 2.81 -16.17 -6.27
C CYS A 351 2.56 -17.62 -5.83
N SER A 352 3.09 -18.04 -4.67
CA SER A 352 2.86 -19.39 -4.14
C SER A 352 1.39 -19.67 -3.84
N MET A 353 0.64 -18.69 -3.36
CA MET A 353 -0.80 -18.81 -3.07
C MET A 353 -1.65 -18.94 -4.33
N LEU A 354 -1.17 -18.40 -5.46
CA LEU A 354 -1.87 -18.48 -6.75
C LEU A 354 -1.52 -19.74 -7.54
N CYS A 355 -0.47 -20.49 -7.18
CA CYS A 355 -0.07 -21.73 -7.86
C CYS A 355 -1.22 -22.74 -8.06
N PRO A 356 -2.10 -23.02 -7.08
CA PRO A 356 -3.20 -23.99 -7.26
C PRO A 356 -4.22 -23.60 -8.33
N VAL A 357 -4.35 -22.30 -8.62
CA VAL A 357 -5.31 -21.72 -9.58
C VAL A 357 -4.63 -21.11 -10.80
N TRP A 358 -3.31 -21.31 -10.95
CA TRP A 358 -2.51 -20.63 -11.97
C TRP A 358 -2.96 -20.97 -13.40
N THR A 359 -3.30 -22.23 -13.65
CA THR A 359 -3.81 -22.68 -14.96
C THR A 359 -5.08 -21.94 -15.34
N GLU A 360 -6.02 -21.76 -14.41
CA GLU A 360 -7.24 -20.99 -14.64
C GLU A 360 -6.91 -19.53 -14.94
N LEU A 361 -6.02 -18.91 -14.16
CA LEU A 361 -5.58 -17.52 -14.36
C LEU A 361 -4.97 -17.29 -15.74
N THR A 362 -4.14 -18.21 -16.24
CA THR A 362 -3.53 -18.13 -17.58
C THR A 362 -4.53 -18.25 -18.73
N THR A 363 -5.74 -18.74 -18.46
CA THR A 363 -6.84 -18.83 -19.43
C THR A 363 -7.92 -17.77 -19.22
N SER A 364 -7.82 -17.00 -18.14
CA SER A 364 -8.79 -15.98 -17.74
C SER A 364 -8.58 -14.66 -18.50
N PRO A 365 -9.48 -13.68 -18.36
CA PRO A 365 -9.24 -12.31 -18.84
C PRO A 365 -7.99 -11.64 -18.27
N LEU A 366 -7.41 -12.17 -17.18
CA LEU A 366 -6.15 -11.72 -16.56
C LEU A 366 -4.92 -12.44 -17.13
N ALA A 367 -5.06 -13.27 -18.17
CA ALA A 367 -3.93 -13.95 -18.81
C ALA A 367 -2.75 -13.01 -19.18
N PRO A 368 -2.97 -11.79 -19.70
CA PRO A 368 -1.86 -10.86 -19.97
C PRO A 368 -1.07 -10.48 -18.71
N PHE A 369 -1.72 -10.43 -17.55
CA PHE A 369 -1.03 -10.20 -16.28
C PHE A 369 -0.18 -11.41 -15.90
N THR A 370 -0.71 -12.63 -16.03
CA THR A 370 0.09 -13.83 -15.74
C THR A 370 1.33 -13.95 -16.63
N ALA A 371 1.26 -13.50 -17.89
CA ALA A 371 2.38 -13.54 -18.84
C ALA A 371 3.56 -12.65 -18.43
N LEU A 372 3.32 -11.64 -17.58
CA LEU A 372 4.39 -10.80 -17.03
C LEU A 372 5.25 -11.58 -16.00
N TRP A 373 4.68 -12.60 -15.34
CA TRP A 373 5.40 -13.49 -14.41
C TRP A 373 5.95 -14.67 -15.18
N ARG A 374 7.28 -14.78 -15.23
CA ARG A 374 7.98 -15.83 -15.96
C ARG A 374 8.76 -16.72 -15.00
N ASP A 375 8.46 -18.01 -15.00
CA ASP A 375 9.21 -19.00 -14.24
C ASP A 375 10.62 -19.18 -14.82
N ASP A 376 10.75 -19.07 -16.14
CA ASP A 376 12.02 -19.14 -16.86
C ASP A 376 12.26 -17.86 -17.65
N LEU A 377 13.44 -17.27 -17.46
CA LEU A 377 13.90 -16.14 -18.28
C LEU A 377 14.34 -16.62 -19.67
N GLY A 378 14.53 -17.92 -19.88
CA GLY A 378 14.96 -18.52 -21.14
C GLY A 378 16.37 -18.10 -21.53
N VAL A 379 17.21 -17.70 -20.56
CA VAL A 379 18.59 -17.27 -20.76
C VAL A 379 19.52 -18.32 -20.14
N PRO A 380 20.41 -18.95 -20.94
CA PRO A 380 21.34 -19.93 -20.40
C PRO A 380 22.36 -19.25 -19.49
N THR A 381 22.79 -19.96 -18.44
CA THR A 381 23.92 -19.51 -17.62
C THR A 381 25.19 -19.47 -18.47
N ASN A 382 25.83 -18.31 -18.55
CA ASN A 382 27.15 -18.16 -19.16
C ASN A 382 28.22 -18.07 -18.05
N PRO A 383 29.02 -19.11 -17.81
CA PRO A 383 30.07 -19.06 -16.79
C PRO A 383 31.19 -18.04 -17.09
N ASN A 384 31.33 -17.65 -18.36
CA ASN A 384 32.32 -16.67 -18.82
C ASN A 384 31.75 -15.26 -18.93
N ASP A 385 30.58 -15.00 -18.33
CA ASP A 385 30.00 -13.67 -18.27
C ASP A 385 30.92 -12.70 -17.50
N PRO A 386 31.31 -11.55 -18.08
CA PRO A 386 32.26 -10.63 -17.44
C PRO A 386 31.76 -10.07 -16.10
N LEU A 387 30.46 -9.81 -15.96
CA LEU A 387 29.86 -9.36 -14.71
C LEU A 387 29.94 -10.48 -13.67
N LEU A 388 29.57 -11.71 -14.03
CA LEU A 388 29.67 -12.86 -13.13
C LEU A 388 31.12 -13.10 -12.66
N ILE A 389 32.10 -13.05 -13.57
CA ILE A 389 33.51 -13.19 -13.22
C ILE A 389 33.92 -12.11 -12.22
N THR A 390 33.55 -10.86 -12.47
CA THR A 390 33.86 -9.72 -11.60
C THR A 390 33.25 -9.92 -10.21
N LEU A 391 31.96 -10.27 -10.14
CA LEU A 391 31.24 -10.48 -8.88
C LEU A 391 31.75 -11.68 -8.07
N LEU A 392 32.27 -12.72 -8.72
CA LEU A 392 32.85 -13.88 -8.04
C LEU A 392 34.30 -13.66 -7.62
N SER A 393 35.04 -12.76 -8.27
CA SER A 393 36.46 -12.48 -7.98
C SER A 393 36.71 -11.86 -6.60
N ILE A 394 35.68 -11.27 -5.98
CA ILE A 394 35.77 -10.61 -4.68
C ILE A 394 35.79 -11.60 -3.49
N ILE A 395 35.49 -12.88 -3.75
CA ILE A 395 35.40 -13.89 -2.69
C ILE A 395 36.75 -14.60 -2.56
N PRO A 396 37.38 -14.57 -1.37
CA PRO A 396 38.61 -15.31 -1.14
C PRO A 396 38.41 -16.82 -1.32
N GLU A 397 39.36 -17.50 -1.98
CA GLU A 397 39.28 -18.93 -2.30
C GLU A 397 39.00 -19.83 -1.07
N TYR A 398 39.54 -19.49 0.11
CA TYR A 398 39.34 -20.24 1.35
C TYR A 398 37.93 -20.11 1.96
N ARG A 399 37.10 -19.17 1.49
CA ARG A 399 35.70 -18.99 1.93
C ARG A 399 34.70 -19.75 1.06
N SER A 400 35.17 -20.44 0.02
CA SER A 400 34.34 -21.17 -0.95
C SER A 400 33.57 -22.35 -0.34
N GLU A 401 33.98 -22.84 0.83
CA GLU A 401 33.35 -23.98 1.51
C GLU A 401 32.23 -23.56 2.49
N LEU A 402 32.03 -22.26 2.72
CA LEU A 402 31.00 -21.77 3.65
C LEU A 402 29.64 -21.72 2.97
N THR A 403 28.56 -22.03 3.71
CA THR A 403 27.17 -21.96 3.21
C THR A 403 26.82 -20.61 2.59
N GLY A 404 27.37 -19.50 3.12
CA GLY A 404 27.19 -18.15 2.57
C GLY A 404 27.73 -17.97 1.14
N TYR A 405 28.78 -18.72 0.76
CA TYR A 405 29.35 -18.68 -0.59
C TYR A 405 28.36 -19.19 -1.64
N TYR A 406 27.69 -20.31 -1.36
CA TYR A 406 26.72 -20.89 -2.28
C TYR A 406 25.53 -19.97 -2.51
N ILE A 407 25.04 -19.33 -1.44
CA ILE A 407 23.92 -18.36 -1.51
C ILE A 407 24.31 -17.14 -2.36
N TYR A 408 25.50 -16.58 -2.12
CA TYR A 408 26.02 -15.48 -2.91
C TYR A 408 26.21 -15.87 -4.38
N ARG A 409 26.86 -17.01 -4.65
CA ARG A 409 27.15 -17.49 -6.01
C ARG A 409 25.87 -17.73 -6.80
N ASP A 410 24.88 -18.40 -6.20
CA ASP A 410 23.56 -18.60 -6.83
C ASP A 410 22.89 -17.27 -7.18
N SER A 411 22.92 -16.31 -6.24
CA SER A 411 22.33 -14.98 -6.44
C SER A 411 23.07 -14.16 -7.51
N ALA A 412 24.40 -14.28 -7.59
CA ALA A 412 25.22 -13.64 -8.61
C ALA A 412 24.99 -14.24 -10.01
N VAL A 413 24.84 -15.57 -10.11
CA VAL A 413 24.46 -16.24 -11.37
C VAL A 413 23.10 -15.76 -11.85
N LYS A 414 22.11 -15.69 -10.96
CA LYS A 414 20.77 -15.17 -11.27
C LYS A 414 20.81 -13.69 -11.68
N LEU A 415 21.72 -12.91 -11.09
CA LEU A 415 21.90 -11.51 -11.47
C LEU A 415 22.46 -11.38 -12.89
N ALA A 416 23.51 -12.14 -13.23
CA ALA A 416 24.04 -12.14 -14.60
C ALA A 416 22.98 -12.58 -15.63
N GLN A 417 22.15 -13.58 -15.29
CA GLN A 417 21.00 -13.98 -16.12
C GLN A 417 19.98 -12.84 -16.27
N ALA A 418 19.75 -12.04 -15.23
CA ALA A 418 18.86 -10.89 -15.28
C ALA A 418 19.36 -9.82 -16.26
N PHE A 419 20.66 -9.48 -16.21
CA PHE A 419 21.27 -8.55 -17.19
C PHE A 419 21.09 -9.05 -18.62
N ALA A 420 21.49 -10.30 -18.90
CA ALA A 420 21.36 -10.88 -20.23
C ALA A 420 19.89 -11.01 -20.70
N PHE A 421 18.95 -11.21 -19.78
CA PHE A 421 17.51 -11.20 -20.08
C PHE A 421 17.03 -9.81 -20.53
N ILE A 422 17.38 -8.78 -19.75
CA ILE A 422 16.99 -7.40 -20.04
C ILE A 422 17.62 -6.90 -21.35
N GLU A 423 18.89 -7.23 -21.60
CA GLU A 423 19.57 -6.92 -22.88
C GLU A 423 18.85 -7.55 -24.08
N ARG A 424 18.39 -8.81 -23.93
CA ARG A 424 17.70 -9.53 -25.01
C ARG A 424 16.30 -8.97 -25.31
N CYS A 425 15.63 -8.35 -24.35
CA CYS A 425 14.29 -7.79 -24.57
C CYS A 425 14.28 -6.67 -25.62
N GLY A 426 15.41 -5.99 -25.88
CA GLY A 426 15.59 -5.05 -27.01
C GLY A 426 14.73 -3.77 -26.96
N SER A 427 13.83 -3.66 -25.99
CA SER A 427 12.99 -2.51 -25.64
C SER A 427 13.33 -2.07 -24.21
N PRO A 428 13.05 -0.82 -23.81
CA PRO A 428 13.20 -0.43 -22.41
C PRO A 428 12.40 -1.41 -21.54
N PRO A 429 13.04 -2.03 -20.53
CA PRO A 429 12.38 -3.02 -19.72
C PRO A 429 11.27 -2.37 -18.90
N THR A 430 10.22 -3.11 -18.61
CA THR A 430 9.16 -2.66 -17.71
C THR A 430 9.52 -2.95 -16.27
N ILE A 431 8.81 -2.36 -15.32
CA ILE A 431 9.01 -2.67 -13.91
C ILE A 431 8.81 -4.17 -13.62
N TRP A 432 7.87 -4.82 -14.31
CA TRP A 432 7.61 -6.25 -14.12
C TRP A 432 8.77 -7.11 -14.63
N ASP A 433 9.41 -6.73 -15.74
CA ASP A 433 10.60 -7.42 -16.25
C ASP A 433 11.76 -7.33 -15.25
N VAL A 434 11.98 -6.15 -14.67
CA VAL A 434 13.08 -5.91 -13.73
C VAL A 434 12.82 -6.58 -12.37
N LEU A 435 11.57 -6.66 -11.91
CA LEU A 435 11.21 -7.37 -10.67
C LEU A 435 11.25 -8.90 -10.83
N ASN A 436 10.75 -9.42 -11.95
CA ASN A 436 10.75 -10.86 -12.21
C ASN A 436 12.14 -11.41 -12.57
N SER A 437 13.03 -10.57 -13.11
CA SER A 437 14.37 -11.01 -13.52
C SER A 437 15.31 -11.36 -12.36
N TRP A 438 15.16 -10.73 -11.18
CA TRP A 438 16.06 -11.02 -10.06
C TRP A 438 15.43 -11.03 -8.66
N PRO A 439 14.74 -9.97 -8.16
CA PRO A 439 14.18 -9.96 -6.80
C PRO A 439 13.22 -11.13 -6.49
N MET A 440 12.44 -11.57 -7.48
CA MET A 440 11.53 -12.71 -7.32
C MET A 440 12.23 -14.08 -7.36
N ARG A 441 13.50 -14.16 -7.80
CA ARG A 441 14.25 -15.40 -8.06
C ARG A 441 15.33 -15.72 -7.03
N VAL A 442 15.84 -14.71 -6.34
CA VAL A 442 16.83 -14.89 -5.27
C VAL A 442 16.27 -15.74 -4.13
N SER A 443 17.09 -16.50 -3.44
CA SER A 443 16.61 -17.39 -2.38
C SER A 443 16.19 -16.62 -1.13
N PRO A 444 15.33 -17.17 -0.26
CA PRO A 444 15.02 -16.56 1.04
C PRO A 444 16.27 -16.34 1.90
N GLU A 445 17.26 -17.22 1.79
CA GLU A 445 18.54 -17.11 2.50
C GLU A 445 19.35 -15.91 2.02
N TYR A 446 19.31 -15.58 0.72
CA TYR A 446 19.91 -14.34 0.21
C TYR A 446 19.21 -13.10 0.77
N LEU A 447 17.87 -13.10 0.84
CA LEU A 447 17.12 -12.02 1.46
C LEU A 447 17.49 -11.86 2.94
N ALA A 448 17.75 -12.96 3.66
CA ALA A 448 18.27 -12.91 5.02
C ALA A 448 19.67 -12.26 5.08
N LEU A 449 20.57 -12.53 4.13
CA LEU A 449 21.88 -11.86 4.07
C LEU A 449 21.73 -10.34 3.88
N LEU A 450 20.78 -9.89 3.06
CA LEU A 450 20.47 -8.46 2.92
C LEU A 450 19.95 -7.84 4.22
N LYS A 451 19.06 -8.52 4.96
CA LYS A 451 18.59 -8.07 6.28
C LYS A 451 19.73 -7.93 7.29
N HIS A 452 20.79 -8.73 7.17
CA HIS A 452 21.97 -8.69 8.03
C HIS A 452 23.08 -7.75 7.51
N ASN A 453 22.82 -6.94 6.48
CA ASN A 453 23.79 -6.04 5.88
C ASN A 453 25.07 -6.75 5.40
N ASP A 454 24.97 -7.99 4.91
CA ASP A 454 26.13 -8.69 4.36
C ASP A 454 26.74 -7.90 3.19
N PRO A 455 28.04 -7.56 3.23
CA PRO A 455 28.66 -6.72 2.21
C PRO A 455 28.60 -7.29 0.80
N GLY A 456 28.66 -8.62 0.65
CA GLY A 456 28.52 -9.27 -0.65
C GLY A 456 27.08 -9.15 -1.15
N ALA A 457 26.10 -9.45 -0.30
CA ALA A 457 24.70 -9.33 -0.67
C ALA A 457 24.33 -7.90 -1.09
N LEU A 458 24.81 -6.89 -0.36
CA LEU A 458 24.65 -5.47 -0.69
C LEU A 458 25.31 -5.10 -2.02
N LEU A 459 26.48 -5.66 -2.33
CA LEU A 459 27.12 -5.44 -3.63
C LEU A 459 26.28 -5.97 -4.79
N LEU A 460 25.70 -7.16 -4.66
CA LEU A 460 24.79 -7.71 -5.69
C LEU A 460 23.55 -6.84 -5.87
N LEU A 461 22.98 -6.33 -4.76
CA LEU A 461 21.85 -5.41 -4.80
C LEU A 461 22.20 -4.09 -5.50
N ALA A 462 23.42 -3.59 -5.28
CA ALA A 462 23.91 -2.38 -5.93
C ALA A 462 24.02 -2.56 -7.46
N HIS A 463 24.50 -3.73 -7.91
CA HIS A 463 24.52 -4.04 -9.34
C HIS A 463 23.12 -4.22 -9.90
N TYR A 464 22.19 -4.83 -9.15
CA TYR A 464 20.80 -4.90 -9.57
C TYR A 464 20.17 -3.51 -9.77
N ALA A 465 20.53 -2.51 -8.95
CA ALA A 465 20.02 -1.15 -9.11
C ALA A 465 20.32 -0.55 -10.49
N ILE A 466 21.36 -1.03 -11.20
CA ILE A 466 21.65 -0.64 -12.59
C ILE A 466 20.46 -0.99 -13.51
N LEU A 467 19.82 -2.15 -13.29
CA LEU A 467 18.65 -2.58 -14.06
C LEU A 467 17.41 -1.70 -13.82
N LEU A 468 17.38 -0.93 -12.72
CA LEU A 468 16.31 0.03 -12.44
C LEU A 468 16.51 1.37 -13.15
N GLN A 469 17.73 1.68 -13.63
CA GLN A 469 18.02 2.98 -14.23
C GLN A 469 17.21 3.34 -15.48
N PRO A 470 16.86 2.40 -16.38
CA PRO A 470 15.97 2.71 -17.50
C PRO A 470 14.59 3.20 -17.04
N LEU A 471 14.18 2.86 -15.81
CA LEU A 471 12.89 3.19 -15.21
C LEU A 471 12.93 4.42 -14.30
N ARG A 472 14.05 5.17 -14.26
CA ARG A 472 14.24 6.29 -13.32
C ARG A 472 13.26 7.45 -13.48
N GLU A 473 12.65 7.58 -14.66
CA GLU A 473 11.65 8.62 -14.95
C GLU A 473 10.23 8.19 -14.56
N GLU A 474 10.02 6.91 -14.26
CA GLU A 474 8.72 6.43 -13.78
C GLU A 474 8.40 7.06 -12.43
N TRP A 475 7.19 7.58 -12.29
CA TRP A 475 6.83 8.41 -11.14
C TRP A 475 6.93 7.68 -9.79
N PHE A 476 6.79 6.35 -9.79
CA PHE A 476 6.91 5.48 -8.62
C PHE A 476 8.34 4.98 -8.37
N LEU A 477 9.32 5.29 -9.23
CA LEU A 477 10.74 4.95 -9.07
C LEU A 477 11.68 6.15 -9.07
N LYS A 478 11.17 7.35 -9.37
CA LYS A 478 11.95 8.58 -9.44
C LYS A 478 12.76 8.83 -8.17
N GLY A 479 14.08 8.95 -8.32
CA GLY A 479 15.04 9.14 -7.22
C GLY A 479 15.38 7.89 -6.40
N ARG A 480 14.57 6.83 -6.47
CA ARG A 480 14.68 5.66 -5.57
C ARG A 480 15.92 4.82 -5.81
N ALA A 481 16.34 4.65 -7.06
CA ALA A 481 17.55 3.91 -7.39
C ALA A 481 18.82 4.62 -6.84
N MET A 482 18.84 5.95 -6.85
CA MET A 482 19.95 6.74 -6.32
C MET A 482 19.98 6.68 -4.79
N GLU A 483 18.82 6.86 -4.14
CA GLU A 483 18.68 6.69 -2.68
C GLU A 483 19.14 5.30 -2.21
N LEU A 484 18.83 4.25 -2.98
CA LEU A 484 19.30 2.88 -2.71
C LEU A 484 20.82 2.77 -2.78
N ILE A 485 21.45 3.33 -3.81
CA ILE A 485 22.90 3.31 -3.96
C ILE A 485 23.59 4.09 -2.83
N ASP A 486 23.05 5.25 -2.46
CA ASP A 486 23.59 6.06 -1.36
C ASP A 486 23.50 5.31 -0.02
N GLU A 487 22.38 4.64 0.25
CA GLU A 487 22.21 3.79 1.42
C GLU A 487 23.22 2.63 1.43
N ILE A 488 23.38 1.94 0.29
CA ILE A 488 24.35 0.85 0.18
C ILE A 488 25.77 1.37 0.42
N ALA A 489 26.12 2.53 -0.14
CA ALA A 489 27.42 3.16 0.08
C ALA A 489 27.66 3.41 1.57
N GLN A 490 26.66 3.92 2.29
CA GLN A 490 26.74 4.15 3.74
C GLN A 490 26.96 2.84 4.52
N ARG A 491 26.24 1.76 4.17
CA ARG A 491 26.38 0.46 4.84
C ARG A 491 27.73 -0.21 4.58
N LEU A 492 28.24 -0.11 3.36
CA LEU A 492 29.54 -0.68 2.98
C LEU A 492 30.73 0.10 3.56
N LYS A 493 30.58 1.41 3.76
CA LYS A 493 31.68 2.28 4.21
C LYS A 493 32.22 1.84 5.58
N GLY A 494 33.44 1.30 5.56
CA GLY A 494 34.13 0.80 6.76
C GLY A 494 33.72 -0.60 7.21
N ASN A 495 32.75 -1.23 6.55
CA ASN A 495 32.21 -2.54 6.92
C ASN A 495 32.45 -3.64 5.85
N CYS A 496 33.18 -3.35 4.77
CA CYS A 496 33.47 -4.30 3.70
C CYS A 496 34.98 -4.45 3.42
N SER A 497 35.34 -5.46 2.62
CA SER A 497 36.73 -5.62 2.16
C SER A 497 37.10 -4.50 1.17
N PRO A 498 38.40 -4.18 1.01
CA PRO A 498 38.86 -3.22 0.01
C PRO A 498 38.44 -3.60 -1.42
N GLN A 499 38.39 -4.90 -1.72
CA GLN A 499 37.97 -5.42 -3.03
C GLN A 499 36.49 -5.15 -3.29
N ILE A 500 35.61 -5.41 -2.31
CA ILE A 500 34.18 -5.09 -2.41
C ILE A 500 33.97 -3.59 -2.59
N TRP A 501 34.68 -2.78 -1.79
CA TRP A 501 34.60 -1.32 -1.88
C TRP A 501 35.03 -0.79 -3.24
N GLU A 502 36.12 -1.33 -3.81
CA GLU A 502 36.62 -0.93 -5.13
C GLU A 502 35.61 -1.25 -6.22
N VAL A 503 35.09 -2.49 -6.27
CA VAL A 503 34.10 -2.90 -7.26
C VAL A 503 32.83 -2.06 -7.15
N PHE A 504 32.33 -1.81 -5.92
CA PHE A 504 31.20 -0.92 -5.69
C PHE A 504 31.47 0.51 -6.18
N SER A 505 32.64 1.07 -5.86
CA SER A 505 33.00 2.46 -6.19
C SER A 505 33.15 2.68 -7.69
N VAL A 506 33.71 1.70 -8.42
CA VAL A 506 33.78 1.73 -9.88
C VAL A 506 32.38 1.71 -10.47
N MET A 507 31.55 0.75 -10.05
CA MET A 507 30.17 0.62 -10.51
C MET A 507 29.34 1.88 -10.25
N GLN A 508 29.44 2.45 -9.03
CA GLN A 508 28.74 3.68 -8.67
C GLN A 508 29.16 4.84 -9.57
N ARG A 509 30.45 4.99 -9.86
CA ARG A 509 30.96 6.08 -10.72
C ARG A 509 30.51 5.94 -12.18
N GLU A 510 30.47 4.71 -12.69
CA GLU A 510 30.12 4.44 -14.09
C GLU A 510 28.62 4.58 -14.33
N HIS A 511 27.79 4.10 -13.40
CA HIS A 511 26.36 4.04 -13.60
C HIS A 511 25.59 5.15 -12.88
N PHE A 512 26.05 5.59 -11.70
CA PHE A 512 25.35 6.57 -10.87
C PHE A 512 26.22 7.82 -10.62
N PRO A 513 26.62 8.56 -11.67
CA PRO A 513 27.39 9.78 -11.48
C PRO A 513 26.57 10.80 -10.70
N SER A 514 27.16 11.39 -9.66
CA SER A 514 26.58 12.55 -9.01
C SER A 514 26.54 13.69 -10.04
N ASP A 515 25.36 14.32 -10.21
CA ASP A 515 25.25 15.49 -11.08
C ASP A 515 26.31 16.53 -10.67
N PRO A 516 27.05 17.13 -11.61
CA PRO A 516 27.97 18.21 -11.29
C PRO A 516 27.16 19.37 -10.71
N ILE A 517 27.44 19.68 -9.43
CA ILE A 517 26.86 20.77 -8.65
C ILE A 517 27.02 22.12 -9.36
#